data_AF-A0A0F7VW44-F1
#
_entry.id   AF-A0A0F7VW44-F1
#
_cell.length_a   1.000
_cell.length_b   1.000
_cell.length_c   1.000
_cell.angle_alpha   90.00
_cell.angle_beta   90.00
_cell.angle_gamma   90.00
#
_symmetry.space_group_name_H-M   'P 1'
#
loop_
_entity.id
_entity.type
_entity.pdbx_description
1 polymer ?
#
loop_
_entity_poly.entity_id
_entity_poly.type
_entity_poly.pdbx_seq_one_letter_code
_entity_poly.pdbx_strand_id
1 'polypeptide(L)'
;MVVGIFSGMRLGEVERLRVSSGLGCDVVIDRQEIGLDDRTGDDPRAVIETGKRLGRLIRERVGEDPHIVFEHVGRATFGVSVFVVRRGGTVVTCGSSTGYHHTYDNRYLWMKLKRIIGSHAANLQEQWELNRLPSLGHTVPTLSAVYPLAEIGEAARSVQENRHIGKVGVLCLATAPGQGVTDPALRARVGESRLNVLRELPDPRP
;
A
#
# COMPACT_ATOMS: atom_id res chain seq x y z
N MET A 1 -1.80 13.68 5.05
CA MET A 1 -2.47 12.62 5.82
C MET A 1 -2.77 11.45 4.89
N VAL A 2 -2.31 10.25 5.23
CA VAL A 2 -2.44 9.05 4.38
C VAL A 2 -3.50 8.12 4.97
N VAL A 3 -4.57 7.87 4.22
CA VAL A 3 -5.57 6.84 4.56
C VAL A 3 -5.16 5.55 3.86
N GLY A 4 -4.78 4.55 4.64
CA GLY A 4 -4.50 3.21 4.12
C GLY A 4 -5.75 2.33 4.17
N ILE A 5 -6.15 1.77 3.03
CA ILE A 5 -7.14 0.70 2.95
C ILE A 5 -6.36 -0.60 2.77
N PHE A 6 -6.34 -1.44 3.80
CA PHE A 6 -5.53 -2.65 3.81
C PHE A 6 -6.37 -3.87 3.44
N SER A 7 -5.75 -4.77 2.67
CA SER A 7 -6.26 -6.09 2.31
C SER A 7 -5.13 -7.11 2.48
N GLY A 8 -5.46 -8.34 2.88
CA GLY A 8 -4.57 -9.50 2.76
C GLY A 8 -3.57 -9.72 3.89
N MET A 9 -3.38 -8.77 4.81
CA MET A 9 -2.57 -9.01 6.01
C MET A 9 -3.31 -9.99 6.92
N ARG A 10 -2.81 -11.23 7.06
CA ARG A 10 -3.24 -12.18 8.11
C ARG A 10 -2.68 -11.75 9.48
N LEU A 11 -2.84 -10.47 9.82
CA LEU A 11 -2.42 -9.88 11.08
C LEU A 11 -3.63 -9.61 11.96
N GLY A 12 -3.43 -9.64 13.27
CA GLY A 12 -4.42 -9.13 14.22
C GLY A 12 -4.64 -7.62 14.06
N GLU A 13 -5.77 -7.11 14.54
CA GLU A 13 -6.13 -5.68 14.48
C GLU A 13 -5.05 -4.77 15.09
N VAL A 14 -4.52 -5.15 16.25
CA VAL A 14 -3.45 -4.43 16.95
C VAL A 14 -2.17 -4.34 16.11
N GLU A 15 -1.78 -5.44 15.45
CA GLU A 15 -0.59 -5.48 14.60
C GLU A 15 -0.78 -4.63 13.33
N ARG A 16 -1.97 -4.68 12.72
CA ARG A 16 -2.31 -3.83 11.57
C ARG A 16 -2.17 -2.35 11.90
N LEU A 17 -2.70 -1.92 13.04
CA LEU A 17 -2.58 -0.53 13.51
C LEU A 17 -1.13 -0.15 13.76
N ARG A 18 -0.37 -0.96 14.51
CA ARG A 18 1.04 -0.71 14.81
C ARG A 18 1.88 -0.55 13.53
N VAL A 19 1.72 -1.48 12.59
CA VAL A 19 2.42 -1.45 11.30
C VAL A 19 2.05 -0.20 10.51
N SER A 20 0.76 0.06 10.38
CA SER A 20 0.29 1.19 9.57
C SER A 20 0.76 2.53 10.15
N SER A 21 0.70 2.70 11.47
CA SER A 21 1.26 3.88 12.14
C SER A 21 2.77 3.98 11.96
N GLY A 22 3.50 2.87 12.05
CA GLY A 22 4.95 2.81 11.78
C GLY A 22 5.32 3.15 10.33
N LEU A 23 4.39 2.95 9.39
CA LEU A 23 4.51 3.33 7.97
C LEU A 23 4.01 4.76 7.68
N GLY A 24 3.59 5.51 8.71
CA GLY A 24 3.13 6.89 8.56
C GLY A 24 1.67 7.03 8.09
N CYS A 25 0.84 5.99 8.27
CA CYS A 25 -0.60 6.12 8.09
C CYS A 25 -1.22 6.76 9.34
N ASP A 26 -1.90 7.89 9.15
CA ASP A 26 -2.62 8.56 10.23
C ASP A 26 -3.96 7.87 10.54
N VAL A 27 -4.58 7.32 9.49
CA VAL A 27 -5.89 6.67 9.57
C VAL A 27 -5.86 5.34 8.81
N VAL A 28 -6.36 4.30 9.49
CA VAL A 28 -6.46 2.93 8.95
C VAL A 28 -7.92 2.53 8.93
N ILE A 29 -8.43 2.12 7.77
CA ILE A 29 -9.80 1.62 7.63
C ILE A 29 -9.73 0.18 7.14
N ASP A 30 -10.35 -0.73 7.89
CA ASP A 30 -10.48 -2.12 7.47
C ASP A 30 -11.53 -2.22 6.35
N ARG A 31 -11.18 -2.88 5.24
CA ARG A 31 -12.11 -3.09 4.12
C ARG A 31 -13.36 -3.87 4.53
N GLN A 32 -13.27 -4.71 5.56
CA GLN A 32 -14.41 -5.47 6.08
C GLN A 32 -15.46 -4.55 6.73
N GLU A 33 -15.06 -3.49 7.44
CA GLU A 33 -15.97 -2.51 8.06
C GLU A 33 -16.87 -1.82 7.02
N ILE A 34 -16.37 -1.67 5.79
CA ILE A 34 -17.08 -1.00 4.70
C ILE A 34 -17.75 -1.99 3.74
N GLY A 35 -17.60 -3.30 3.95
CA GLY A 35 -18.14 -4.34 3.07
C GLY A 35 -17.49 -4.35 1.68
N LEU A 36 -16.20 -4.00 1.60
CA LEU A 36 -15.43 -4.00 0.36
C LEU A 36 -14.77 -5.37 0.15
N ASP A 37 -15.10 -6.01 -0.97
CA ASP A 37 -14.56 -7.29 -1.41
C ASP A 37 -14.14 -7.25 -2.90
N ASP A 38 -13.62 -8.38 -3.39
CA ASP A 38 -13.09 -8.48 -4.76
C ASP A 38 -14.16 -8.46 -5.86
N ARG A 39 -15.45 -8.48 -5.47
CA ARG A 39 -16.64 -8.44 -6.35
C ARG A 39 -17.36 -7.09 -6.32
N THR A 40 -17.01 -6.21 -5.40
CA THR A 40 -17.68 -4.91 -5.20
C THR A 40 -17.74 -4.09 -6.48
N GLY A 41 -16.69 -4.12 -7.29
CA GLY A 41 -16.61 -3.42 -8.58
C GLY A 41 -17.54 -3.95 -9.67
N ASP A 42 -18.17 -5.11 -9.46
CA ASP A 42 -19.04 -5.75 -10.45
C ASP A 42 -20.50 -5.22 -10.38
N ASP A 43 -20.89 -4.57 -9.28
CA ASP A 43 -22.22 -3.98 -9.10
C ASP A 43 -22.12 -2.46 -8.81
N PRO A 44 -22.64 -1.60 -9.71
CA PRO A 44 -22.69 -0.15 -9.48
C PRO A 44 -23.36 0.25 -8.17
N ARG A 45 -24.37 -0.49 -7.68
CA ARG A 45 -25.03 -0.16 -6.40
C ARG A 45 -24.09 -0.42 -5.22
N ALA A 46 -23.42 -1.58 -5.21
CA ALA A 46 -22.41 -1.92 -4.22
C ALA A 46 -21.28 -0.87 -4.18
N VAL A 47 -20.76 -0.45 -5.34
CA VAL A 47 -19.74 0.61 -5.43
C VAL A 47 -20.18 1.89 -4.72
N ILE A 48 -21.43 2.33 -4.95
CA ILE A 48 -21.95 3.57 -4.35
C ILE A 48 -22.16 3.43 -2.85
N GLU A 49 -22.73 2.32 -2.38
CA GLU A 49 -22.97 2.10 -0.95
C GLU A 49 -21.65 1.98 -0.17
N THR A 50 -20.70 1.19 -0.69
CA THR A 50 -19.34 1.08 -0.14
C THR A 50 -18.62 2.44 -0.16
N GLY A 51 -18.73 3.19 -1.27
CA GLY A 51 -18.18 4.54 -1.38
C GLY A 51 -18.76 5.53 -0.38
N LYS A 52 -20.07 5.48 -0.11
CA LYS A 52 -20.71 6.32 0.92
C LYS A 52 -20.20 5.98 2.33
N ARG A 53 -20.07 4.69 2.65
CA ARG A 53 -19.55 4.21 3.95
C ARG A 53 -18.11 4.66 4.14
N LEU A 54 -17.24 4.36 3.17
CA LEU A 54 -15.83 4.76 3.20
C LEU A 54 -15.69 6.29 3.28
N GLY A 55 -16.38 7.03 2.42
CA GLY A 55 -16.30 8.50 2.43
C GLY A 55 -16.77 9.11 3.76
N ARG A 56 -17.78 8.52 4.41
CA ARG A 56 -18.21 8.94 5.75
C ARG A 56 -17.11 8.71 6.78
N LEU A 57 -16.55 7.51 6.84
CA LEU A 57 -15.47 7.18 7.78
C LEU A 57 -14.23 8.06 7.58
N ILE A 58 -13.85 8.34 6.33
CA ILE A 58 -12.77 9.28 6.03
C ILE A 58 -13.13 10.64 6.63
N ARG A 59 -14.26 11.25 6.26
CA ARG A 59 -14.60 12.59 6.76
C ARG A 59 -14.74 12.66 8.27
N GLU A 60 -15.21 11.61 8.93
CA GLU A 60 -15.28 11.53 10.40
C GLU A 60 -13.88 11.54 11.04
N ARG A 61 -12.91 10.85 10.44
CA ARG A 61 -11.55 10.71 11.00
C ARG A 61 -10.58 11.81 10.56
N VAL A 62 -10.90 12.49 9.46
CA VAL A 62 -9.98 13.36 8.70
C VAL A 62 -10.52 14.79 8.56
N GLY A 63 -11.84 14.94 8.54
CA GLY A 63 -12.52 16.21 8.28
C GLY A 63 -12.84 16.47 6.80
N GLU A 64 -12.19 15.78 5.85
CA GLU A 64 -12.38 16.03 4.41
C GLU A 64 -12.20 14.77 3.54
N ASP A 65 -12.63 14.87 2.28
CA ASP A 65 -12.40 13.83 1.26
C ASP A 65 -10.93 13.82 0.78
N PRO A 66 -10.39 12.65 0.36
CA PRO A 66 -8.97 12.55 0.01
C PRO A 66 -8.62 13.38 -1.23
N HIS A 67 -7.48 14.06 -1.16
CA HIS A 67 -6.89 14.83 -2.26
C HIS A 67 -6.42 13.92 -3.41
N ILE A 68 -5.77 12.83 -3.03
CA ILE A 68 -5.21 11.82 -3.93
C ILE A 68 -5.64 10.46 -3.41
N VAL A 69 -6.03 9.57 -4.32
CA VAL A 69 -6.19 8.14 -4.03
C VAL A 69 -5.12 7.37 -4.79
N PHE A 70 -4.31 6.59 -4.07
CA PHE A 70 -3.34 5.67 -4.65
C PHE A 70 -4.00 4.32 -4.95
N GLU A 71 -4.17 4.03 -6.23
CA GLU A 71 -4.88 2.86 -6.73
C GLU A 71 -3.89 1.85 -7.33
N HIS A 72 -3.95 0.60 -6.89
CA HIS A 72 -3.25 -0.51 -7.52
C HIS A 72 -4.06 -1.82 -7.48
N VAL A 73 -5.23 -1.79 -6.83
CA VAL A 73 -6.06 -2.97 -6.56
C VAL A 73 -6.95 -3.25 -7.77
N GLY A 74 -7.41 -2.24 -8.51
CA GLY A 74 -8.11 -2.39 -9.79
C GLY A 74 -9.62 -2.57 -9.67
N ARG A 75 -10.18 -3.51 -10.45
CA ARG A 75 -11.64 -3.69 -10.66
C ARG A 75 -12.47 -3.52 -9.39
N ALA A 76 -12.09 -4.19 -8.30
CA ALA A 76 -12.85 -4.21 -7.05
C ALA A 76 -13.03 -2.82 -6.39
N THR A 77 -12.05 -1.95 -6.53
CA THR A 77 -11.92 -0.69 -5.77
C THR A 77 -11.99 0.55 -6.62
N PHE A 78 -11.74 0.46 -7.93
CA PHE A 78 -11.56 1.63 -8.78
C PHE A 78 -12.77 2.57 -8.78
N GLY A 79 -13.99 2.02 -8.87
CA GLY A 79 -15.22 2.81 -8.78
C GLY A 79 -15.38 3.51 -7.43
N VAL A 80 -15.01 2.84 -6.34
CA VAL A 80 -15.04 3.40 -4.98
C VAL A 80 -14.01 4.54 -4.85
N SER A 81 -12.80 4.34 -5.38
CA SER A 81 -11.74 5.35 -5.45
C SER A 81 -12.20 6.62 -6.18
N VAL A 82 -12.80 6.46 -7.36
CA VAL A 82 -13.38 7.57 -8.13
C VAL A 82 -14.55 8.21 -7.39
N PHE A 83 -15.33 7.47 -6.60
CA PHE A 83 -16.41 8.04 -5.80
C PHE A 83 -15.88 8.95 -4.67
N VAL A 84 -14.96 8.44 -3.85
CA VAL A 84 -14.52 9.08 -2.60
C VAL A 84 -13.54 10.24 -2.78
N VAL A 85 -12.71 10.23 -3.83
CA VAL A 85 -11.74 11.32 -4.04
C VAL A 85 -12.44 12.67 -4.12
N ARG A 86 -11.85 13.73 -3.56
CA ARG A 86 -12.49 15.05 -3.47
C ARG A 86 -12.80 15.66 -4.85
N ARG A 87 -13.60 16.74 -4.86
CA ARG A 87 -13.75 17.58 -6.07
C ARG A 87 -12.39 18.15 -6.49
N GLY A 88 -12.04 18.00 -7.77
CA GLY A 88 -10.72 18.38 -8.28
C GLY A 88 -9.57 17.44 -7.88
N GLY A 89 -9.86 16.35 -7.16
CA GLY A 89 -8.85 15.40 -6.70
C GLY A 89 -8.41 14.41 -7.79
N THR A 90 -7.40 13.61 -7.47
CA THR A 90 -6.76 12.69 -8.43
C THR A 90 -6.75 11.25 -7.94
N VAL A 91 -7.18 10.32 -8.78
CA VAL A 91 -6.88 8.90 -8.62
C VAL A 91 -5.61 8.60 -9.43
N VAL A 92 -4.54 8.17 -8.78
CA VAL A 92 -3.31 7.73 -9.45
C VAL A 92 -3.29 6.21 -9.44
N THR A 93 -3.15 5.56 -10.60
CA THR A 93 -3.19 4.11 -10.73
C THR A 93 -1.93 3.53 -11.36
N CYS A 94 -1.40 2.43 -10.81
CA CYS A 94 -0.23 1.74 -11.37
C CYS A 94 -0.38 0.22 -11.54
N GLY A 95 -1.53 -0.33 -11.15
CA GLY A 95 -1.75 -1.77 -11.11
C GLY A 95 -3.23 -2.11 -10.99
N SER A 96 -3.56 -3.40 -11.11
CA SER A 96 -4.94 -3.87 -11.12
C SER A 96 -5.05 -5.32 -10.66
N SER A 97 -4.61 -5.60 -9.43
CA SER A 97 -4.51 -6.96 -8.88
C SER A 97 -5.81 -7.79 -8.95
N THR A 98 -6.98 -7.15 -8.82
CA THR A 98 -8.30 -7.80 -8.86
C THR A 98 -8.93 -7.84 -10.26
N GLY A 99 -8.29 -7.23 -11.26
CA GLY A 99 -8.75 -7.17 -12.65
C GLY A 99 -8.53 -5.80 -13.28
N TYR A 100 -8.10 -5.77 -14.54
CA TYR A 100 -7.75 -4.55 -15.28
C TYR A 100 -8.93 -3.90 -16.04
N HIS A 101 -10.08 -4.58 -16.12
CA HIS A 101 -11.31 -3.98 -16.63
C HIS A 101 -11.97 -3.18 -15.51
N HIS A 102 -11.80 -1.86 -15.54
CA HIS A 102 -12.34 -0.96 -14.52
C HIS A 102 -13.71 -0.43 -14.94
N THR A 103 -14.64 -0.43 -14.00
CA THR A 103 -15.95 0.21 -14.14
C THR A 103 -16.07 1.30 -13.08
N TYR A 104 -16.51 2.48 -13.47
CA TYR A 104 -16.81 3.58 -12.55
C TYR A 104 -17.93 4.46 -13.11
N ASP A 105 -18.64 5.14 -12.22
CA ASP A 105 -19.65 6.10 -12.62
C ASP A 105 -18.99 7.42 -13.01
N ASN A 106 -18.92 7.65 -14.32
CA ASN A 106 -18.25 8.81 -14.91
C ASN A 106 -18.86 10.15 -14.44
N ARG A 107 -20.11 10.19 -13.95
CA ARG A 107 -20.73 11.41 -13.40
C ARG A 107 -19.90 11.98 -12.26
N TYR A 108 -19.37 11.12 -11.39
CA TYR A 108 -18.51 11.56 -10.28
C TYR A 108 -17.19 12.11 -10.77
N LEU A 109 -16.68 11.67 -11.93
CA LEU A 109 -15.45 12.18 -12.52
C LEU A 109 -15.67 13.58 -13.09
N TRP A 110 -16.56 13.73 -14.08
CA TRP A 110 -16.67 15.00 -14.82
C TRP A 110 -17.36 16.10 -14.00
N MET A 111 -18.44 15.80 -13.26
CA MET A 111 -19.18 16.85 -12.52
C MET A 111 -18.37 17.40 -11.35
N LYS A 112 -17.45 16.58 -10.82
CA LYS A 112 -16.53 16.97 -9.74
C LYS A 112 -15.12 17.27 -10.24
N LEU A 113 -14.90 17.38 -11.55
CA LEU A 113 -13.64 17.80 -12.18
C LEU A 113 -12.42 16.99 -11.70
N LYS A 114 -12.61 15.69 -11.49
CA LYS A 114 -11.57 14.79 -10.99
C LYS A 114 -10.64 14.34 -12.12
N ARG A 115 -9.47 13.82 -11.75
CA ARG A 115 -8.49 13.26 -12.69
C ARG A 115 -8.21 11.79 -12.39
N ILE A 116 -7.92 11.03 -13.43
CA ILE A 116 -7.32 9.70 -13.33
C ILE A 116 -5.95 9.79 -14.03
N ILE A 117 -4.89 9.41 -13.34
CA ILE A 117 -3.53 9.41 -13.86
C ILE A 117 -2.99 7.99 -13.84
N GLY A 118 -2.67 7.45 -15.01
CA GLY A 118 -1.87 6.23 -15.12
C GLY A 118 -0.41 6.52 -14.78
N SER A 119 0.20 5.66 -13.99
CA SER A 119 1.62 5.68 -13.64
C SER A 119 2.20 4.29 -13.81
N HIS A 120 3.42 4.18 -14.33
CA HIS A 120 4.08 2.89 -14.49
C HIS A 120 5.57 3.01 -14.15
N ALA A 121 5.98 2.25 -13.14
CA ALA A 121 7.33 2.27 -12.61
C ALA A 121 7.81 3.71 -12.30
N ALA A 122 9.06 3.99 -12.64
CA ALA A 122 9.69 5.30 -12.50
C ALA A 122 10.79 5.41 -13.57
N ASN A 123 10.96 6.60 -14.14
CA ASN A 123 12.10 6.88 -15.01
C ASN A 123 13.40 7.02 -14.18
N LEU A 124 14.55 7.11 -14.86
CA LEU A 124 15.85 7.16 -14.16
C LEU A 124 16.00 8.38 -13.25
N GLN A 125 15.46 9.53 -13.63
CA GLN A 125 15.50 10.75 -12.80
C GLN A 125 14.70 10.55 -11.51
N GLU A 126 13.49 10.02 -11.61
CA GLU A 126 12.64 9.72 -10.46
C GLU A 126 13.30 8.68 -9.54
N GLN A 127 13.92 7.64 -10.11
CA GLN A 127 14.68 6.65 -9.34
C GLN A 127 15.88 7.27 -8.61
N TRP A 128 16.60 8.18 -9.26
CA TRP A 128 17.72 8.91 -8.66
C TRP A 128 17.27 9.78 -7.48
N GLU A 129 16.19 10.54 -7.65
CA GLU A 129 15.61 11.36 -6.60
C GLU A 129 15.07 10.52 -5.44
N LEU A 130 14.41 9.39 -5.75
CA LEU A 130 13.95 8.43 -4.75
C LEU A 130 15.11 7.87 -3.94
N ASN A 131 16.22 7.48 -4.59
CA ASN A 131 17.40 6.93 -3.91
C ASN A 131 18.10 7.93 -2.98
N ARG A 132 17.84 9.22 -3.14
CA ARG A 132 18.28 10.25 -2.19
C ARG A 132 17.48 10.23 -0.89
N LEU A 133 16.24 9.75 -0.89
CA LEU A 133 15.41 9.76 0.33
C LEU A 133 15.88 8.77 1.41
N PRO A 134 16.34 7.54 1.09
CA PRO A 134 16.95 6.65 2.07
C PRO A 134 18.27 7.19 2.65
N SER A 135 19.10 7.83 1.84
CA SER A 135 20.38 8.40 2.34
C SER A 135 20.18 9.58 3.29
N LEU A 136 19.05 10.29 3.17
CA LEU A 136 18.59 11.30 4.13
C LEU A 136 17.85 10.70 5.33
N GLY A 137 17.58 9.40 5.33
CA GLY A 137 16.78 8.73 6.36
C GLY A 137 15.30 9.13 6.33
N HIS A 138 14.77 9.68 5.23
CA HIS A 138 13.36 10.06 5.13
C HIS A 138 12.47 8.87 4.77
N THR A 139 12.98 7.93 3.97
CA THR A 139 12.29 6.68 3.63
C THR A 139 13.10 5.50 4.13
N VAL A 140 12.42 4.48 4.65
CA VAL A 140 13.03 3.26 5.18
C VAL A 140 12.51 2.04 4.40
N PRO A 141 13.32 0.98 4.26
CA PRO A 141 12.87 -0.24 3.61
C PRO A 141 11.74 -0.89 4.42
N THR A 142 10.76 -1.46 3.73
CA THR A 142 9.63 -2.19 4.32
C THR A 142 9.85 -3.70 4.18
N LEU A 143 11.06 -4.16 4.51
CA LEU A 143 11.43 -5.58 4.43
C LEU A 143 10.79 -6.36 5.59
N SER A 144 10.01 -7.40 5.29
CA SER A 144 9.37 -8.26 6.30
C SER A 144 10.10 -9.60 6.46
N ALA A 145 10.34 -10.28 5.34
CA ALA A 145 10.98 -11.60 5.33
C ALA A 145 12.22 -11.59 4.44
N VAL A 146 13.18 -12.48 4.75
CA VAL A 146 14.36 -12.72 3.92
C VAL A 146 14.55 -14.22 3.75
N TYR A 147 14.68 -14.65 2.50
CA TYR A 147 14.92 -16.03 2.11
C TYR A 147 16.32 -16.19 1.52
N PRO A 148 16.97 -17.35 1.64
CA PRO A 148 18.13 -17.67 0.83
C PRO A 148 17.73 -17.85 -0.65
N LEU A 149 18.66 -17.66 -1.58
CA LEU A 149 18.42 -17.87 -3.01
C LEU A 149 17.85 -19.26 -3.34
N ALA A 150 18.26 -20.28 -2.58
CA ALA A 150 17.75 -21.65 -2.73
C ALA A 150 16.23 -21.77 -2.50
N GLU A 151 15.63 -20.83 -1.75
CA GLU A 151 14.21 -20.81 -1.41
C GLU A 151 13.43 -19.74 -2.21
N ILE A 152 13.98 -19.24 -3.34
CA ILE A 152 13.33 -18.19 -4.14
C ILE A 152 11.91 -18.58 -4.61
N GLY A 153 11.66 -19.88 -4.84
CA GLY A 153 10.33 -20.39 -5.17
C GLY A 153 9.32 -20.19 -4.04
N GLU A 154 9.73 -20.44 -2.79
CA GLU A 154 8.89 -20.22 -1.61
C GLU A 154 8.70 -18.73 -1.34
N ALA A 155 9.75 -17.93 -1.50
CA ALA A 155 9.68 -16.47 -1.44
C ALA A 155 8.63 -15.94 -2.44
N ALA A 156 8.68 -16.39 -3.71
CA ALA A 156 7.70 -16.00 -4.73
C ALA A 156 6.29 -16.50 -4.40
N ARG A 157 6.14 -17.74 -3.88
CA ARG A 157 4.84 -18.30 -3.50
C ARG A 157 4.19 -17.52 -2.35
N SER A 158 4.99 -17.06 -1.38
CA SER A 158 4.50 -16.21 -0.29
C SER A 158 3.94 -14.88 -0.79
N VAL A 159 4.52 -14.34 -1.88
CA VAL A 159 4.00 -13.15 -2.56
C VAL A 159 2.71 -13.46 -3.30
N GLN A 160 2.68 -14.54 -4.07
CA GLN A 160 1.53 -14.98 -4.84
C GLN A 160 0.28 -15.23 -3.96
N GLU A 161 0.46 -15.83 -2.80
CA GLU A 161 -0.63 -16.16 -1.88
C GLU A 161 -0.96 -15.03 -0.87
N ASN A 162 -0.33 -13.86 -1.01
CA ASN A 162 -0.48 -12.73 -0.08
C ASN A 162 -0.19 -13.12 1.39
N ARG A 163 0.77 -14.02 1.63
CA ARG A 163 1.18 -14.43 3.00
C ARG A 163 2.15 -13.44 3.66
N HIS A 164 2.61 -12.43 2.92
CA HIS A 164 3.61 -11.46 3.36
C HIS A 164 3.03 -10.04 3.36
N ILE A 165 3.83 -9.12 3.92
CA ILE A 165 3.52 -7.70 4.00
C ILE A 165 4.77 -6.93 3.62
N GLY A 166 4.63 -5.80 2.93
CA GLY A 166 5.78 -5.01 2.50
C GLY A 166 6.61 -5.77 1.45
N LYS A 167 7.89 -5.99 1.71
CA LYS A 167 8.82 -6.61 0.78
C LYS A 167 9.39 -7.92 1.33
N VAL A 168 9.47 -8.91 0.45
CA VAL A 168 10.24 -10.14 0.66
C VAL A 168 11.61 -9.96 -0.01
N GLY A 169 12.68 -10.10 0.76
CA GLY A 169 14.05 -10.07 0.24
C GLY A 169 14.58 -11.48 -0.01
N VAL A 170 15.56 -11.58 -0.92
CA VAL A 170 16.27 -12.82 -1.21
C VAL A 170 17.76 -12.55 -1.12
N LEU A 171 18.47 -13.33 -0.30
CA LEU A 171 19.93 -13.30 -0.24
C LEU A 171 20.48 -14.00 -1.49
N CYS A 172 21.19 -13.26 -2.33
CA CYS A 172 21.89 -13.81 -3.48
C CYS A 172 23.32 -14.22 -3.08
N LEU A 173 24.30 -13.32 -3.24
CA LEU A 173 25.69 -13.57 -2.86
C LEU A 173 25.99 -13.20 -1.39
N ALA A 174 25.09 -12.45 -0.74
CA ALA A 174 25.21 -12.19 0.69
C ALA A 174 25.04 -13.50 1.47
N THR A 175 25.97 -13.80 2.38
CA THR A 175 25.97 -15.08 3.10
C THR A 175 25.06 -15.09 4.32
N ALA A 176 24.67 -13.91 4.81
CA ALA A 176 23.73 -13.75 5.91
C ALA A 176 23.03 -12.37 5.86
N PRO A 177 21.86 -12.20 6.51
CA PRO A 177 21.26 -10.88 6.74
C PRO A 177 22.21 -9.96 7.54
N GLY A 178 22.03 -8.64 7.40
CA GLY A 178 22.79 -7.65 8.17
C GLY A 178 24.15 -7.26 7.56
N GLN A 179 24.55 -7.86 6.45
CA GLN A 179 25.76 -7.47 5.70
C GLN A 179 25.55 -6.20 4.86
N GLY A 180 26.64 -5.53 4.49
CA GLY A 180 26.64 -4.43 3.50
C GLY A 180 26.48 -3.01 4.07
N VAL A 181 26.44 -2.83 5.39
CA VAL A 181 26.40 -1.50 6.01
C VAL A 181 27.79 -0.85 5.91
N THR A 182 27.89 0.25 5.16
CA THR A 182 29.12 1.04 4.99
C THR A 182 29.12 2.37 5.76
N ASP A 183 27.94 2.86 6.17
CA ASP A 183 27.77 4.03 7.03
C ASP A 183 27.00 3.63 8.31
N PRO A 184 27.69 3.09 9.33
CA PRO A 184 27.06 2.69 10.59
C PRO A 184 26.52 3.88 11.39
N ALA A 185 27.07 5.08 11.22
CA ALA A 185 26.63 6.28 11.94
C ALA A 185 25.27 6.77 11.44
N LEU A 186 25.04 6.79 10.12
CA LEU A 186 23.72 7.04 9.54
C LEU A 186 22.72 5.96 9.98
N ARG A 187 23.11 4.68 9.92
CA ARG A 187 22.25 3.58 10.35
C ARG A 187 21.79 3.74 11.81
N ALA A 188 22.72 4.07 12.71
CA ALA A 188 22.42 4.32 14.11
C ALA A 188 21.50 5.55 14.28
N ARG A 189 21.74 6.63 13.52
CA ARG A 189 20.91 7.85 13.54
C ARG A 189 19.47 7.60 13.07
N VAL A 190 19.27 6.77 12.04
CA VAL A 190 17.93 6.39 11.56
C VAL A 190 17.24 5.45 12.55
N GLY A 191 18.00 4.55 13.17
CA GLY A 191 17.55 3.61 14.18
C GLY A 191 17.11 2.26 13.60
N GLU A 192 17.53 1.17 14.26
CA GLU A 192 17.23 -0.21 13.82
C GLU A 192 15.73 -0.52 13.83
N SER A 193 15.00 -0.07 14.85
CA SER A 193 13.54 -0.29 14.93
C SER A 193 12.81 0.33 13.73
N ARG A 194 13.25 1.52 13.29
CA ARG A 194 12.66 2.22 12.15
C ARG A 194 13.07 1.58 10.81
N LEU A 195 14.27 1.03 10.70
CA LEU A 195 14.69 0.30 9.50
C LEU A 195 14.00 -1.07 9.36
N ASN A 196 13.44 -1.60 10.44
CA ASN A 196 12.92 -2.97 10.52
C ASN A 196 11.47 -3.02 11.01
N VAL A 197 10.66 -2.00 10.73
CA VAL A 197 9.25 -1.89 11.19
C VAL A 197 8.42 -3.15 10.91
N LEU A 198 8.70 -3.86 9.82
CA LEU A 198 7.99 -5.08 9.43
C LEU A 198 8.71 -6.39 9.77
N ARG A 199 9.95 -6.35 10.27
CA ARG A 199 10.71 -7.56 10.62
C ARG A 199 10.25 -8.22 11.91
N GLU A 200 9.60 -7.45 12.76
CA GLU A 200 9.04 -7.93 14.02
C GLU A 200 7.69 -8.64 13.83
N LEU A 201 7.21 -8.74 12.59
CA LEU A 201 6.00 -9.49 12.29
C LEU A 201 6.29 -11.00 12.26
N PRO A 202 5.27 -11.85 12.55
CA PRO A 202 5.41 -13.29 12.42
C PRO A 202 5.96 -13.68 11.06
N ASP A 203 6.82 -14.69 11.06
CA ASP A 203 7.41 -15.19 9.83
C ASP A 203 6.30 -15.74 8.91
N PRO A 204 6.25 -15.32 7.63
CA PRO A 204 5.23 -15.77 6.69
C PRO A 204 5.41 -17.24 6.23
N ARG A 205 6.48 -17.91 6.67
CA ARG A 205 6.70 -19.34 6.43
C ARG A 205 5.69 -20.19 7.21
N PRO A 206 5.18 -21.29 6.61
CA PRO A 206 4.24 -22.21 7.26
C PRO A 206 4.87 -22.99 8.43
#